data_AF-A0A7Y8EZG9-F1
#
_entry.id   AF-A0A7Y8EZG9-F1
#
_cell.length_a   1.000
_cell.length_b   1.000
_cell.length_c   1.000
_cell.angle_alpha   90.00
_cell.angle_beta   90.00
_cell.angle_gamma   90.00
#
_symmetry.space_group_name_H-M   'P 1'
#
loop_
_entity.id
_entity.type
_entity.pdbx_description
1 polymer ?
#
loop_
_entity_poly.entity_id
_entity_poly.type
_entity_poly.pdbx_seq_one_letter_code
_entity_poly.pdbx_strand_id
1 'polypeptide(L)'
;MTAPVPSIEQLQELGLPAPVSYWPQTWGWAVVLGLVVLALLVLAVRNWLHWRRDAYRREAVARLDALTDLRELPELLKRVALSMPLPAQEHASIPTLTGADWQAFLQRHAGAPIPEDLSQQLADLAYAAPLPDAQHTQLLAQCKAWVEQHHVAA
;
A
#
# COMPACT_ATOMS: atom_id res chain seq x y z
N MET A 1 -9.65 -56.08 -79.11
CA MET A 1 -9.31 -56.78 -77.85
C MET A 1 -9.57 -55.79 -76.71
N THR A 2 -10.70 -55.94 -76.02
CA THR A 2 -11.10 -55.08 -74.90
C THR A 2 -10.49 -55.64 -73.62
N ALA A 3 -9.60 -54.90 -72.97
CA ALA A 3 -9.01 -55.29 -71.69
C ALA A 3 -10.10 -55.27 -70.59
N PRO A 4 -10.14 -56.26 -69.68
CA PRO A 4 -11.12 -56.27 -68.59
C PRO A 4 -10.80 -55.13 -67.62
N VAL A 5 -11.82 -54.35 -67.26
CA VAL A 5 -11.70 -53.26 -66.28
C VAL A 5 -11.64 -53.88 -64.89
N PRO A 6 -10.63 -53.56 -64.06
CA PRO A 6 -10.50 -54.14 -62.72
C PRO A 6 -11.66 -53.72 -61.81
N SER A 7 -12.14 -54.67 -61.01
CA SER A 7 -13.32 -54.53 -60.14
C SER A 7 -13.03 -53.65 -58.92
N ILE A 8 -13.98 -52.77 -58.58
CA ILE A 8 -13.90 -51.84 -57.43
C ILE A 8 -13.71 -52.55 -56.09
N GLU A 9 -14.09 -53.82 -55.98
CA GLU A 9 -13.86 -54.68 -54.80
C GLU A 9 -12.37 -54.92 -54.48
N GLN A 10 -11.46 -54.60 -55.40
CA GLN A 10 -10.02 -54.65 -55.17
C GLN A 10 -9.48 -53.42 -54.43
N LEU A 11 -10.31 -52.40 -54.17
CA LEU A 11 -9.91 -51.24 -53.38
C LEU A 11 -9.90 -51.60 -51.89
N GLN A 12 -8.70 -51.81 -51.34
CA GLN A 12 -8.49 -51.91 -49.90
C GLN A 12 -8.77 -50.55 -49.24
N GLU A 13 -9.78 -50.49 -48.37
CA GLU A 13 -9.99 -49.33 -47.50
C GLU A 13 -8.86 -49.24 -46.46
N LEU A 14 -8.03 -48.21 -46.59
CA LEU A 14 -7.02 -47.88 -45.58
C LEU A 14 -7.73 -47.31 -44.36
N GLY A 15 -7.60 -47.99 -43.21
CA GLY A 15 -8.13 -47.50 -41.95
C GLY A 15 -7.62 -46.10 -41.62
N LEU A 16 -8.50 -45.22 -41.13
CA LEU A 16 -8.10 -43.84 -40.80
C LEU A 16 -6.95 -43.85 -39.77
N PRO A 17 -5.96 -42.95 -39.93
CA PRO A 17 -4.91 -42.80 -38.94
C PRO A 17 -5.53 -42.40 -37.59
N ALA A 18 -4.94 -42.89 -36.50
CA ALA A 18 -5.32 -42.46 -35.16
C ALA A 18 -5.25 -40.93 -35.07
N PRO A 19 -6.22 -40.27 -34.40
CA PRO A 19 -6.26 -38.83 -34.34
C PRO A 19 -4.97 -38.29 -33.71
N VAL A 20 -4.31 -37.39 -34.44
CA VAL A 20 -3.09 -36.73 -33.97
C VAL A 20 -3.47 -35.79 -32.84
N SER A 21 -2.82 -35.94 -31.69
CA SER A 21 -3.01 -35.00 -30.59
C SER A 21 -2.48 -33.62 -31.00
N TYR A 22 -3.36 -32.61 -30.98
CA TYR A 22 -3.01 -31.22 -31.23
C TYR A 22 -2.46 -30.50 -29.99
N TRP A 23 -2.20 -31.20 -28.89
CA TRP A 23 -1.66 -30.59 -27.68
C TRP A 23 -0.14 -30.43 -27.80
N PRO A 24 0.39 -29.19 -27.96
CA PRO A 24 1.82 -29.00 -28.07
C PRO A 24 2.44 -29.14 -26.68
N GLN A 25 2.95 -30.33 -26.36
CA GLN A 25 3.71 -30.57 -25.13
C GLN A 25 5.14 -30.03 -25.29
N THR A 26 5.24 -28.71 -25.39
CA THR A 26 6.52 -28.01 -25.46
C THR A 26 6.94 -27.56 -24.06
N TRP A 27 8.25 -27.47 -23.86
CA TRP A 27 8.86 -26.86 -22.67
C TRP A 27 8.48 -25.38 -22.49
N GLY A 28 7.86 -24.75 -23.50
CA GLY A 28 7.34 -23.39 -23.43
C GLY A 28 6.32 -23.19 -22.31
N TRP A 29 5.50 -24.18 -21.98
CA TRP A 29 4.58 -24.08 -20.84
C TRP A 29 5.30 -24.00 -19.50
N ALA A 30 6.44 -24.68 -19.34
CA ALA A 30 7.26 -24.57 -18.13
C ALA A 30 7.86 -23.17 -18.01
N VAL A 31 8.28 -22.56 -19.12
CA VAL A 31 8.76 -21.17 -19.15
C VAL A 31 7.64 -20.19 -18.78
N VAL A 32 6.45 -20.35 -19.38
CA VAL A 32 5.28 -19.52 -19.07
C VAL A 32 4.89 -19.66 -17.60
N LEU A 33 4.84 -20.88 -17.07
CA LEU A 33 4.58 -21.13 -15.65
C LEU A 33 5.63 -20.44 -14.77
N GLY A 34 6.91 -20.55 -15.12
CA GLY A 34 8.00 -19.88 -14.40
C GLY A 34 7.84 -18.36 -14.37
N LEU A 35 7.46 -17.74 -15.49
CA LEU A 35 7.19 -16.30 -15.56
C LEU A 35 5.99 -15.90 -14.71
N VAL A 36 4.91 -16.69 -14.73
CA VAL A 36 3.72 -16.44 -13.90
C VAL A 36 4.06 -16.52 -12.42
N VAL A 37 4.79 -17.56 -12.00
CA VAL A 37 5.24 -17.70 -10.61
C VAL A 37 6.13 -16.54 -10.19
N LEU A 38 7.08 -16.14 -11.05
CA LEU A 38 7.95 -15.00 -10.78
C LEU A 38 7.14 -13.70 -10.63
N ALA A 39 6.18 -13.45 -11.53
CA ALA A 39 5.32 -12.28 -11.45
C ALA A 39 4.49 -12.26 -10.15
N LEU A 40 3.93 -13.40 -9.74
CA LEU A 40 3.20 -13.53 -8.49
C LEU A 40 4.11 -13.27 -7.27
N LEU A 41 5.35 -13.78 -7.28
CA LEU A 41 6.32 -13.53 -6.22
C LEU A 41 6.66 -12.04 -6.12
N VAL A 42 6.92 -11.38 -7.25
CA VAL A 42 7.21 -9.94 -7.29
C VAL A 42 6.02 -9.14 -6.75
N LEU A 43 4.80 -9.47 -7.17
CA LEU A 43 3.58 -8.83 -6.68
C LEU A 43 3.38 -9.06 -5.17
N ALA A 44 3.57 -10.29 -4.70
CA ALA A 44 3.45 -10.64 -3.29
C ALA A 44 4.47 -9.89 -2.43
N VAL A 45 5.73 -9.83 -2.86
CA VAL A 45 6.79 -9.09 -2.16
C VAL A 45 6.48 -7.60 -2.14
N ARG A 46 6.07 -7.01 -3.27
CA ARG A 46 5.68 -5.59 -3.32
C ARG A 46 4.51 -5.30 -2.39
N ASN A 47 3.45 -6.10 -2.45
CA ASN A 47 2.29 -5.94 -1.58
C ASN A 47 2.64 -6.11 -0.11
N TRP A 48 3.52 -7.06 0.23
CA TRP A 48 4.00 -7.26 1.59
C TRP A 48 4.85 -6.08 2.09
N LEU A 49 5.73 -5.52 1.24
CA LEU A 49 6.49 -4.33 1.59
C LEU A 49 5.58 -3.12 1.78
N HIS A 50 4.56 -2.93 0.94
CA HIS A 50 3.53 -1.91 1.13
C HIS A 50 2.79 -2.11 2.46
N TRP A 51 2.31 -3.32 2.73
CA TRP A 51 1.62 -3.64 3.98
C TRP A 51 2.50 -3.44 5.23
N ARG A 52 3.79 -3.80 5.15
CA ARG A 52 4.75 -3.60 6.23
C ARG A 52 5.06 -2.13 6.46
N ARG A 53 5.06 -1.29 5.42
CA ARG A 53 5.08 0.16 5.56
C ARG A 53 3.81 0.62 6.28
N ASP A 54 2.63 0.12 5.94
CA ASP A 54 1.40 0.55 6.63
C ASP A 54 1.27 0.05 8.08
N ALA A 55 2.13 -0.88 8.54
CA ALA A 55 2.13 -1.37 9.91
C ALA A 55 2.46 -0.27 10.94
N TYR A 56 3.41 0.63 10.66
CA TYR A 56 3.74 1.73 11.58
C TYR A 56 2.54 2.67 11.77
N ARG A 57 1.75 2.90 10.71
CA ARG A 57 0.55 3.73 10.75
C ARG A 57 -0.50 3.13 11.67
N ARG A 58 -0.71 1.81 11.56
CA ARG A 58 -1.64 1.08 12.45
C ARG A 58 -1.21 1.13 13.91
N GLU A 59 0.08 0.97 14.19
CA GLU A 59 0.62 1.09 15.56
C GLU A 59 0.46 2.52 16.10
N ALA A 60 0.73 3.53 15.28
CA ALA A 60 0.53 4.93 15.63
C ALA A 60 -0.94 5.23 15.99
N VAL A 61 -1.89 4.78 15.16
CA VAL A 61 -3.33 4.95 15.43
C VAL A 61 -3.75 4.19 16.69
N ALA A 62 -3.30 2.95 16.87
CA ALA A 62 -3.61 2.17 18.07
C ALA A 62 -3.08 2.83 19.35
N ARG A 63 -1.90 3.46 19.31
CA ARG A 63 -1.38 4.24 20.43
C ARG A 63 -2.18 5.51 20.65
N LEU A 64 -2.63 6.18 19.59
CA LEU A 64 -3.49 7.36 19.69
C LEU A 64 -4.84 7.01 20.34
N ASP A 65 -5.42 5.85 20.01
CA ASP A 65 -6.68 5.36 20.58
C ASP A 65 -6.53 4.90 22.05
N ALA A 66 -5.32 4.49 22.45
CA ALA A 66 -5.01 4.07 23.82
C ALA A 66 -4.59 5.22 24.75
N LEU A 67 -4.47 6.44 24.22
CA LEU A 67 -4.10 7.61 25.01
C LEU A 67 -5.20 7.97 26.01
N THR A 68 -4.83 8.02 27.28
CA THR A 68 -5.66 8.56 28.36
C THR A 68 -5.34 10.02 28.68
N ASP A 69 -4.09 10.45 28.49
CA ASP A 69 -3.67 11.84 28.66
C ASP A 69 -3.44 12.51 27.30
N LEU A 70 -4.32 13.44 26.95
CA LEU A 70 -4.25 14.17 25.69
C LEU A 70 -3.06 15.15 25.67
N ARG A 71 -2.42 15.46 26.80
CA ARG A 71 -1.21 16.31 26.82
C ARG A 71 -0.04 15.68 26.08
N GLU A 72 -0.03 14.37 25.93
CA GLU A 72 0.99 13.62 25.18
C GLU A 72 0.73 13.61 23.66
N LEU A 73 -0.42 14.11 23.21
CA LEU A 73 -0.85 14.08 21.81
C LEU A 73 0.14 14.83 20.88
N PRO A 74 0.65 16.03 21.22
CA PRO A 74 1.67 16.72 20.42
C PRO A 74 3.01 15.97 20.38
N GLU A 75 3.39 15.32 21.48
CA GLU A 75 4.62 14.51 21.55
C GLU A 75 4.49 13.26 20.67
N LEU A 76 3.36 12.57 20.73
CA LEU A 76 3.09 11.42 19.88
C LEU A 76 3.03 11.80 18.42
N LEU A 77 2.41 12.93 18.06
CA LEU A 77 2.38 13.40 16.68
C LEU A 77 3.80 13.65 16.15
N LYS A 78 4.69 14.25 16.96
CA LYS A 78 6.12 14.39 16.62
C LYS A 78 6.82 13.05 16.50
N ARG A 79 6.56 12.08 17.39
CA ARG A 79 7.11 10.71 17.28
C ARG A 79 6.63 10.01 16.01
N VAL A 80 5.37 10.20 15.61
CA VAL A 80 4.83 9.70 14.34
C VAL A 80 5.52 10.36 13.15
N ALA A 81 5.81 11.66 13.21
CA ALA A 81 6.58 12.33 12.17
C ALA A 81 8.01 11.77 12.05
N LEU A 82 8.68 11.48 13.17
CA LEU A 82 10.01 10.87 13.18
C LEU A 82 10.03 9.43 12.65
N SER A 83 8.91 8.70 12.69
CA SER A 83 8.82 7.33 12.17
C SER A 83 8.38 7.26 10.71
N MET A 84 8.10 8.40 10.06
CA MET A 84 7.79 8.42 8.65
C MET A 84 8.99 7.94 7.81
N PRO A 85 8.80 7.43 6.60
CA PRO A 85 9.91 7.17 5.68
C PRO A 85 10.24 8.40 4.83
N LEU A 86 10.81 9.46 5.42
CA LEU A 86 11.20 10.69 4.71
C LEU A 86 12.70 10.69 4.29
N PRO A 87 13.10 11.57 3.36
CA PRO A 87 14.50 11.78 3.03
C PRO A 87 15.32 12.20 4.25
N ALA A 88 16.59 11.76 4.33
CA ALA A 88 17.45 11.97 5.51
C ALA A 88 17.58 13.46 5.92
N GLN A 89 17.55 14.38 4.96
CA GLN A 89 17.62 15.82 5.21
C GLN A 89 16.36 16.35 5.92
N GLU A 90 15.19 15.89 5.51
CA GLU A 90 13.91 16.30 6.10
C GLU A 90 13.71 15.63 7.46
N HIS A 91 14.13 14.37 7.62
CA HIS A 91 14.17 13.72 8.92
C HIS A 91 15.01 14.46 9.96
N ALA A 92 16.18 14.97 9.56
CA ALA A 92 17.05 15.70 10.47
C ALA A 92 16.44 17.02 10.95
N SER A 93 15.51 17.62 10.20
CA SER A 93 14.87 18.88 10.57
C SER A 93 13.65 18.71 11.48
N ILE A 94 13.02 17.53 11.53
CA ILE A 94 11.82 17.28 12.37
C ILE A 94 11.98 17.71 13.83
N PRO A 95 13.08 17.38 14.54
CA PRO A 95 13.26 17.79 15.94
C PRO A 95 13.30 19.30 16.14
N THR A 96 13.74 20.05 15.12
CA THR A 96 13.86 21.52 15.19
C THR A 96 12.57 22.24 14.84
N LEU A 97 11.58 21.56 14.25
CA LEU A 97 10.30 22.17 13.87
C LEU A 97 9.48 22.55 15.11
N THR A 98 9.08 23.82 15.16
CA THR A 98 8.22 24.39 16.20
C THR A 98 7.27 25.43 15.60
N GLY A 99 6.14 25.69 16.26
CA GLY A 99 5.19 26.74 15.85
C GLY A 99 4.76 26.67 14.38
N ALA A 100 5.04 27.73 13.63
CA ALA A 100 4.69 27.86 12.21
C ALA A 100 5.43 26.86 11.31
N ASP A 101 6.69 26.54 11.60
CA ASP A 101 7.46 25.56 10.81
C ASP A 101 6.89 24.15 10.97
N TRP A 102 6.42 23.84 12.19
CA TRP A 102 5.70 22.60 12.45
C TRP A 102 4.36 22.56 11.73
N GLN A 103 3.60 23.66 11.72
CA GLN A 103 2.36 23.77 10.97
C GLN A 103 2.57 23.54 9.47
N ALA A 104 3.59 24.17 8.89
CA ALA A 104 3.92 24.04 7.47
C ALA A 104 4.31 22.60 7.11
N PHE A 105 5.03 21.91 7.99
CA PHE A 105 5.34 20.49 7.84
C PHE A 105 4.08 19.63 7.86
N LEU A 106 3.18 19.83 8.84
CA LEU A 106 1.93 19.11 8.92
C LEU A 106 1.10 19.29 7.65
N GLN A 107 1.01 20.51 7.12
CA GLN A 107 0.28 20.81 5.89
C GLN A 107 0.90 20.15 4.66
N ARG A 108 2.24 20.16 4.56
CA ARG A 108 2.96 19.55 3.43
C ARG A 108 2.73 18.05 3.33
N HIS A 109 2.63 17.37 4.47
CA HIS A 109 2.43 15.92 4.53
C HIS A 109 0.99 15.50 4.74
N ALA A 110 0.04 16.43 4.82
CA ALA A 110 -1.37 16.10 4.97
C ALA A 110 -1.97 15.58 3.65
N GLY A 111 -2.71 14.47 3.72
CA GLY A 111 -3.49 13.98 2.56
C GLY A 111 -4.78 14.77 2.31
N ALA A 112 -5.18 15.63 3.26
CA ALA A 112 -6.37 16.46 3.21
C ALA A 112 -6.06 17.84 3.83
N PRO A 113 -6.80 18.90 3.47
CA PRO A 113 -6.61 20.22 4.07
C PRO A 113 -6.83 20.15 5.60
N ILE A 114 -5.80 20.52 6.35
CA ILE A 114 -5.84 20.65 7.81
C ILE A 114 -6.00 22.13 8.21
N PRO A 115 -6.61 22.41 9.38
CA PRO A 115 -6.71 23.78 9.90
C PRO A 115 -5.34 24.43 10.06
N GLU A 116 -5.24 25.74 9.75
CA GLU A 116 -3.99 26.51 9.84
C GLU A 116 -3.50 26.71 11.30
N ASP A 117 -4.38 26.53 12.26
CA ASP A 117 -4.16 26.71 13.69
C ASP A 117 -3.93 25.39 14.45
N LEU A 118 -3.86 24.25 13.74
CA LEU A 118 -3.72 22.93 14.37
C LEU A 118 -2.48 22.82 15.28
N SER A 119 -1.32 23.32 14.83
CA SER A 119 -0.09 23.31 15.64
C SER A 119 -0.22 24.15 16.92
N GLN A 120 -0.97 25.25 16.84
CA GLN A 120 -1.20 26.16 17.96
C GLN A 120 -2.17 25.53 18.95
N GLN A 121 -3.27 24.94 18.47
CA GLN A 121 -4.21 24.21 19.33
C GLN A 121 -3.54 23.02 20.04
N LEU A 122 -2.61 22.32 19.37
CA LEU A 122 -1.79 21.26 19.97
C LEU A 122 -0.86 21.80 21.06
N ALA A 123 -0.21 22.94 20.83
CA ALA A 123 0.65 23.57 21.83
C ALA A 123 -0.17 24.05 23.03
N ASP A 124 -1.32 24.69 22.78
CA ASP A 124 -2.23 25.13 23.84
C ASP A 124 -2.74 23.94 24.67
N LEU A 125 -3.07 22.81 24.04
CA LEU A 125 -3.46 21.58 24.76
C LEU A 125 -2.36 21.05 25.68
N ALA A 126 -1.08 21.17 25.30
CA ALA A 126 0.05 20.71 26.12
C ALA A 126 0.27 21.59 27.36
N TYR A 127 -0.02 22.89 27.27
CA TYR A 127 0.36 23.88 28.29
C TYR A 127 -0.82 24.55 29.00
N ALA A 128 -2.03 24.50 28.45
CA ALA A 128 -3.20 25.23 28.95
C ALA A 128 -4.18 24.35 29.75
N ALA A 129 -5.19 25.02 30.33
CA ALA A 129 -6.28 24.40 31.06
C ALA A 129 -7.12 23.47 30.15
N PRO A 130 -7.81 22.45 30.71
CA PRO A 130 -8.62 21.53 29.93
C PRO A 130 -9.65 22.28 29.08
N LEU A 131 -9.59 22.10 27.76
CA LEU A 131 -10.58 22.61 26.80
C LEU A 131 -11.95 21.93 27.04
N PRO A 132 -13.05 22.41 26.43
CA PRO A 132 -14.33 21.71 26.43
C PRO A 132 -14.25 20.37 25.65
N ASP A 133 -14.87 19.30 26.16
CA ASP A 133 -14.80 17.93 25.60
C ASP A 133 -15.11 17.83 24.09
N ALA A 134 -15.99 18.70 23.57
CA ALA A 134 -16.31 18.75 22.14
C ALA A 134 -15.11 19.19 21.28
N GLN A 135 -14.35 20.19 21.72
CA GLN A 135 -13.13 20.64 21.03
C GLN A 135 -12.01 19.60 21.17
N HIS A 136 -11.94 18.89 22.30
CA HIS A 136 -10.99 17.77 22.48
C HIS A 136 -11.21 16.67 21.45
N THR A 137 -12.47 16.24 21.31
CA THR A 137 -12.82 15.14 20.40
C THR A 137 -12.56 15.51 18.95
N GLN A 138 -12.85 16.76 18.58
CA GLN A 138 -12.56 17.28 17.25
C GLN A 138 -11.06 17.33 16.95
N LEU A 139 -10.25 17.81 17.88
CA LEU A 139 -8.80 17.91 17.71
C LEU A 139 -8.15 16.52 17.60
N LEU A 140 -8.57 15.59 18.46
CA LEU A 140 -8.13 14.19 18.39
C LEU A 140 -8.51 13.55 17.05
N ALA A 141 -9.73 13.80 16.56
CA ALA A 141 -10.16 13.33 15.24
C ALA A 141 -9.34 13.93 14.09
N GLN A 142 -8.97 15.21 14.17
CA GLN A 142 -8.11 15.87 13.17
C GLN A 142 -6.69 15.28 13.17
N CYS A 143 -6.11 15.05 14.34
CA CYS A 143 -4.80 14.39 14.46
C CYS A 143 -4.86 12.95 13.94
N LYS A 144 -5.92 12.20 14.27
CA LYS A 144 -6.13 10.85 13.75
C LYS A 144 -6.25 10.83 12.23
N ALA A 145 -7.05 11.73 11.66
CA ALA A 145 -7.19 11.87 10.21
C ALA A 145 -5.85 12.18 9.55
N TRP A 146 -5.02 13.04 10.15
CA TRP A 146 -3.68 13.31 9.64
C TRP A 146 -2.77 12.07 9.73
N VAL A 147 -2.74 11.36 10.86
CA VAL A 147 -1.96 10.12 11.00
C VAL A 147 -2.43 9.03 10.03
N GLU A 148 -3.71 8.96 9.71
CA GLU A 148 -4.25 8.00 8.74
C GLU A 148 -3.95 8.38 7.28
N GLN A 149 -3.96 9.68 6.96
CA GLN A 149 -3.91 10.17 5.59
C GLN A 149 -2.58 10.81 5.21
N HIS A 150 -1.60 10.88 6.13
CA HIS A 150 -0.32 11.53 5.82
C HIS A 150 0.33 10.86 4.61
N HIS A 151 0.64 11.68 3.62
CA HIS A 151 1.27 11.23 2.39
C HIS A 151 2.77 11.40 2.53
N VAL A 152 3.48 10.30 2.35
CA VAL A 152 4.93 10.30 2.25
C VAL A 152 5.22 10.11 0.78
N ALA A 153 5.74 11.15 0.13
CA ALA A 153 6.10 11.08 -1.29
C ALA A 153 7.01 9.86 -1.50
N ALA A 154 6.50 8.90 -2.28
CA ALA A 154 7.17 7.63 -2.56
C ALA A 154 8.19 7.78 -3.68
#